data_AF-A0AA40F2Y2-F1
#
_entry.id   AF-A0AA40F2Y2-F1
#
_cell.length_a   1.000
_cell.length_b   1.000
_cell.length_c   1.000
_cell.angle_alpha   90.00
_cell.angle_beta   90.00
_cell.angle_gamma   90.00
#
_symmetry.space_group_name_H-M   'P 1'
#
loop_
_entity.id
_entity.type
_entity.pdbx_description
1 polymer ?
#
loop_
_entity_poly.entity_id
_entity_poly.type
_entity_poly.pdbx_seq_one_letter_code
_entity_poly.pdbx_strand_id
1 'polypeptide(L)'
;MTTSSAQPQQPPAPSPISGSGEQNGLVKTSGQQQPDRNIDKVVLGNIIFRAWYPSYYGKEVLGEGPGGHHNHTKGGKVGHFASNGSISSASSGGGSKDDVEGGKAHGRRERDNHPILDRLYVCPCCFKYSKVLVTWWEHVRLCERRGLVPGNKIYTHPKGRRTIRIPSEQLDKQKPRRGKYTSGRHQEVVVQDEGEWSIWEVDGEKDVLFCQNLSLFAKLFLDNKSVFFDVTGFNYFLLVYTPPAPPPPADLTNGEVAEMLPPPRGEIVGFFSKEKMSWDNNNLACILIFPPWQRKGLGALLMGVSYEISRREELLGGPEKPISDLGKKSYKRFWAGEIARWLISLPAHEDGAEDELVVDVAECSRATWIAPEDCLLVLREMGVAEEAVKGPPLAKKRKVEPEENGTASPVEVEEVERVKIAQRDVLAWVTGNGISLERTCDPNGFVEGYAINTEVAVEEEAV
;
A
#
# COMPACT_ATOMS: atom_id res chain seq x y z
N MET A 1 -31.78 71.03 -0.95
CA MET A 1 -33.05 70.74 -1.65
C MET A 1 -32.72 69.94 -2.90
N THR A 2 -33.39 68.80 -3.08
CA THR A 2 -33.67 68.05 -4.33
C THR A 2 -32.47 67.54 -5.16
N THR A 3 -32.14 66.23 -5.20
CA THR A 3 -32.69 65.12 -6.05
C THR A 3 -32.52 65.41 -7.56
N SER A 4 -32.12 64.52 -8.48
CA SER A 4 -32.20 63.06 -8.58
C SER A 4 -31.29 62.54 -9.73
N SER A 5 -31.00 61.25 -9.67
CA SER A 5 -30.19 60.36 -10.52
C SER A 5 -30.86 59.84 -11.81
N ALA A 6 -30.04 59.37 -12.79
CA ALA A 6 -30.15 58.09 -13.57
C ALA A 6 -29.32 58.20 -14.89
N GLN A 7 -28.18 57.51 -15.06
CA GLN A 7 -27.91 56.11 -15.50
C GLN A 7 -27.52 55.99 -17.01
N PRO A 8 -26.48 55.19 -17.37
CA PRO A 8 -25.89 55.19 -18.72
C PRO A 8 -26.33 54.02 -19.64
N GLN A 9 -26.03 54.21 -20.93
CA GLN A 9 -26.54 53.56 -22.15
C GLN A 9 -26.09 52.09 -22.41
N GLN A 10 -26.95 51.33 -23.11
CA GLN A 10 -26.62 50.07 -23.82
C GLN A 10 -26.66 50.27 -25.35
N PRO A 11 -25.84 49.56 -26.14
CA PRO A 11 -26.02 49.38 -27.60
C PRO A 11 -26.24 47.88 -27.97
N PRO A 12 -26.57 47.51 -29.24
CA PRO A 12 -27.84 46.88 -29.59
C PRO A 12 -27.76 45.40 -29.99
N ALA A 13 -28.94 44.78 -30.14
CA ALA A 13 -29.16 43.37 -30.50
C ALA A 13 -29.01 43.07 -32.01
N PRO A 14 -28.69 41.81 -32.40
CA PRO A 14 -28.94 41.29 -33.74
C PRO A 14 -30.06 40.23 -33.82
N SER A 15 -30.73 40.21 -34.98
CA SER A 15 -31.91 39.44 -35.38
C SER A 15 -31.62 37.99 -35.84
N PRO A 16 -32.65 37.12 -36.03
CA PRO A 16 -32.50 35.65 -36.11
C PRO A 16 -32.43 35.11 -37.55
N ILE A 17 -31.72 33.99 -37.75
CA ILE A 17 -31.79 33.17 -38.98
C ILE A 17 -31.89 31.67 -38.63
N SER A 18 -32.73 31.02 -39.43
CA SER A 18 -33.28 29.66 -39.43
C SER A 18 -32.30 28.50 -39.44
N GLY A 19 -32.77 27.36 -38.92
CA GLY A 19 -32.01 26.12 -38.78
C GLY A 19 -31.94 25.22 -40.03
N SER A 20 -31.00 24.28 -39.93
CA SER A 20 -30.94 23.02 -40.66
C SER A 20 -30.40 21.97 -39.69
N GLY A 21 -31.16 20.90 -39.47
CA GLY A 21 -30.81 19.85 -38.53
C GLY A 21 -29.72 18.92 -39.05
N GLU A 22 -28.76 18.59 -38.18
CA GLU A 22 -27.97 17.37 -38.26
C GLU A 22 -27.98 16.69 -36.89
N GLN A 23 -28.44 15.43 -36.91
CA GLN A 23 -28.50 14.56 -35.75
C GLN A 23 -27.07 14.17 -35.34
N ASN A 24 -26.55 14.79 -34.28
CA ASN A 24 -25.30 14.34 -33.69
C ASN A 24 -25.53 13.08 -32.86
N GLY A 25 -25.12 11.96 -33.44
CA GLY A 25 -25.07 10.65 -32.82
C GLY A 25 -24.27 10.67 -31.51
N LEU A 26 -24.85 9.99 -30.53
CA LEU A 26 -24.31 9.73 -29.20
C LEU A 26 -22.92 9.07 -29.32
N VAL A 27 -21.85 9.85 -29.18
CA VAL A 27 -20.49 9.30 -29.01
C VAL A 27 -20.45 8.66 -27.63
N LYS A 28 -20.71 7.36 -27.59
CA LYS A 28 -20.35 6.50 -26.47
C LYS A 28 -18.84 6.61 -26.30
N THR A 29 -18.39 7.26 -25.24
CA THR A 29 -17.01 7.16 -24.78
C THR A 29 -16.72 5.69 -24.53
N SER A 30 -15.96 5.09 -25.44
CA SER A 30 -15.46 3.73 -25.37
C SER A 30 -14.75 3.49 -24.05
N GLY A 31 -15.05 2.34 -23.44
CA GLY A 31 -14.60 1.96 -22.11
C GLY A 31 -13.09 2.09 -21.92
N GLN A 32 -12.71 2.47 -20.71
CA GLN A 32 -11.37 2.20 -20.18
C GLN A 32 -11.03 0.75 -20.52
N GLN A 33 -10.00 0.55 -21.33
CA GLN A 33 -9.50 -0.79 -21.63
C GLN A 33 -9.11 -1.40 -20.29
N GLN A 34 -9.85 -2.43 -19.88
CA GLN A 34 -9.54 -3.19 -18.70
C GLN A 34 -8.13 -3.78 -18.90
N PRO A 35 -7.20 -3.66 -17.94
CA PRO A 35 -5.88 -4.26 -18.06
C PRO A 35 -6.02 -5.74 -18.44
N ASP A 36 -5.15 -6.22 -19.35
CA ASP A 36 -5.14 -7.60 -19.82
C ASP A 36 -4.80 -8.54 -18.64
N ARG A 37 -5.80 -8.85 -17.82
CA ARG A 37 -5.71 -9.76 -16.68
C ARG A 37 -5.87 -11.20 -17.15
N ASN A 38 -5.04 -12.08 -16.63
CA ASN A 38 -5.09 -13.51 -16.92
C ASN A 38 -5.93 -14.32 -15.92
N ILE A 39 -6.36 -13.71 -14.82
CA ILE A 39 -7.23 -14.29 -13.79
C ILE A 39 -8.37 -13.29 -13.51
N ASP A 40 -9.64 -13.73 -13.51
CA ASP A 40 -10.78 -12.86 -13.22
C ASP A 40 -10.98 -12.66 -11.71
N LYS A 41 -11.09 -13.75 -10.96
CA LYS A 41 -11.41 -13.74 -9.52
C LYS A 41 -10.42 -14.57 -8.71
N VAL A 42 -10.22 -14.13 -7.48
CA VAL A 42 -9.46 -14.84 -6.46
C VAL A 42 -10.39 -15.23 -5.33
N VAL A 43 -10.31 -16.49 -4.91
CA VAL A 43 -10.99 -17.05 -3.74
C VAL A 43 -9.94 -17.21 -2.64
N LEU A 44 -10.01 -16.39 -1.60
CA LEU A 44 -9.11 -16.46 -0.44
C LEU A 44 -9.94 -16.88 0.77
N GLY A 45 -9.79 -18.12 1.23
CA GLY A 45 -10.67 -18.64 2.30
C GLY A 45 -12.15 -18.64 1.87
N ASN A 46 -12.99 -17.87 2.55
CA ASN A 46 -14.43 -17.74 2.30
C ASN A 46 -14.82 -16.47 1.51
N ILE A 47 -13.85 -15.67 1.06
CA ILE A 47 -14.10 -14.41 0.36
C ILE A 47 -13.64 -14.48 -1.10
N ILE A 48 -14.37 -13.79 -1.98
CA ILE A 48 -14.12 -13.76 -3.43
C ILE A 48 -14.04 -12.31 -3.90
N PHE A 49 -12.99 -11.95 -4.63
CA PHE A 49 -12.81 -10.61 -5.18
C PHE A 49 -12.07 -10.65 -6.52
N ARG A 50 -12.23 -9.58 -7.33
CA ARG A 50 -11.66 -9.49 -8.68
C ARG A 50 -10.18 -9.10 -8.64
N ALA A 51 -9.38 -9.76 -9.47
CA ALA A 51 -8.00 -9.34 -9.74
C ALA A 51 -7.99 -8.07 -10.60
N TRP A 52 -6.94 -7.27 -10.43
CA TRP A 52 -6.75 -5.99 -11.12
C TRP A 52 -5.75 -6.09 -12.25
N TYR A 53 -4.68 -6.85 -12.05
CA TYR A 53 -3.56 -6.97 -12.99
C TYR A 53 -3.25 -8.46 -13.27
N PRO A 54 -2.56 -8.78 -14.38
CA PRO A 54 -2.05 -10.12 -14.61
C PRO A 54 -0.95 -10.49 -13.59
N SER A 55 -0.88 -11.79 -13.25
CA SER A 55 0.19 -12.38 -12.43
C SER A 55 0.72 -13.67 -13.02
N TYR A 56 2.01 -13.95 -12.84
CA TYR A 56 2.75 -14.98 -13.56
C TYR A 56 2.75 -16.34 -12.85
N TYR A 57 1.54 -16.87 -12.58
CA TYR A 57 1.39 -18.24 -12.08
C TYR A 57 1.89 -19.27 -13.11
N GLY A 58 2.28 -20.46 -12.64
CA GLY A 58 2.83 -21.49 -13.51
C GLY A 58 1.85 -22.01 -14.56
N LYS A 59 2.39 -22.71 -15.58
CA LYS A 59 1.62 -23.27 -16.71
C LYS A 59 0.54 -24.25 -16.25
N GLU A 60 0.73 -24.92 -15.12
CA GLU A 60 -0.25 -25.80 -14.50
C GLU A 60 -1.54 -25.07 -14.13
N VAL A 61 -1.46 -23.77 -13.82
CA VAL A 61 -2.60 -22.90 -13.50
C VAL A 61 -3.13 -22.21 -14.75
N LEU A 62 -2.26 -21.60 -15.55
CA LEU A 62 -2.63 -20.71 -16.65
C LEU A 62 -2.78 -21.39 -18.03
N GLY A 63 -2.31 -22.64 -18.18
CA GLY A 63 -2.24 -23.33 -19.48
C GLY A 63 -1.02 -22.95 -20.32
N GLU A 64 -0.78 -23.67 -21.42
CA GLU A 64 0.25 -23.28 -22.39
C GLU A 64 -0.23 -22.10 -23.24
N GLY A 65 0.46 -20.97 -23.14
CA GLY A 65 0.31 -19.86 -24.08
C GLY A 65 1.00 -20.12 -25.42
N PRO A 66 0.48 -19.60 -26.55
CA PRO A 66 1.22 -19.60 -27.80
C PRO A 66 2.31 -18.52 -27.73
N GLY A 67 3.55 -18.89 -27.38
CA GLY A 67 4.67 -17.94 -27.36
C GLY A 67 5.96 -18.37 -26.67
N GLY A 68 6.02 -19.54 -26.03
CA GLY A 68 7.20 -20.00 -25.31
C GLY A 68 8.21 -20.79 -26.16
N HIS A 69 8.68 -20.27 -27.30
CA HIS A 69 9.91 -20.79 -27.92
C HIS A 69 11.13 -20.12 -27.29
N HIS A 70 11.55 -20.60 -26.11
CA HIS A 70 12.93 -20.39 -25.67
C HIS A 70 13.79 -21.51 -26.24
N ASN A 71 14.73 -21.09 -27.08
CA ASN A 71 15.72 -21.91 -27.73
C ASN A 71 16.55 -22.61 -26.65
N HIS A 72 16.39 -23.93 -26.51
CA HIS A 72 17.15 -24.73 -25.55
C HIS A 72 18.56 -24.95 -26.10
N THR A 73 19.51 -24.09 -25.71
CA THR A 73 20.92 -24.41 -25.84
C THR A 73 21.28 -25.45 -24.78
N LYS A 74 21.90 -26.54 -25.24
CA LYS A 74 22.30 -27.73 -24.47
C LYS A 74 23.18 -27.41 -23.25
N GLY A 75 22.94 -28.11 -22.14
CA GLY A 75 23.95 -28.33 -21.10
C GLY A 75 23.41 -28.99 -19.83
N GLY A 76 24.01 -30.13 -19.44
CA GLY A 76 23.99 -30.62 -18.05
C GLY A 76 23.27 -31.96 -17.80
N LYS A 77 24.06 -33.04 -17.70
CA LYS A 77 23.65 -34.38 -17.23
C LYS A 77 23.44 -34.41 -15.70
N VAL A 78 22.31 -34.95 -15.25
CA VAL A 78 22.10 -35.78 -14.05
C VAL A 78 20.66 -36.30 -14.16
N GLY A 79 20.23 -37.51 -13.82
CA GLY A 79 20.78 -38.73 -13.26
C GLY A 79 19.55 -39.64 -13.09
N HIS A 80 19.60 -40.85 -13.64
CA HIS A 80 18.48 -41.80 -13.67
C HIS A 80 17.91 -42.13 -12.28
N PHE A 81 16.58 -42.21 -12.17
CA PHE A 81 15.91 -43.35 -11.51
C PHE A 81 14.66 -43.74 -12.29
N ALA A 82 14.59 -45.03 -12.58
CA ALA A 82 13.62 -45.69 -13.42
C ALA A 82 12.34 -46.04 -12.64
N SER A 83 11.21 -46.11 -13.33
CA SER A 83 10.43 -47.36 -13.37
C SER A 83 9.43 -47.37 -14.52
N ASN A 84 9.59 -48.44 -15.31
CA ASN A 84 8.70 -49.06 -16.29
C ASN A 84 7.18 -48.84 -16.06
N GLY A 85 6.33 -48.84 -17.08
CA GLY A 85 6.54 -49.19 -18.47
C GLY A 85 5.27 -49.77 -19.08
N SER A 86 5.08 -49.49 -20.37
CA SER A 86 4.27 -50.22 -21.38
C SER A 86 2.75 -50.26 -21.12
N ILE A 87 1.88 -50.13 -22.12
CA ILE A 87 1.74 -50.89 -23.38
C ILE A 87 0.77 -50.08 -24.27
N SER A 88 1.20 -49.52 -25.42
CA SER A 88 1.11 -50.03 -26.81
C SER A 88 -0.28 -49.98 -27.49
N SER A 89 -0.41 -49.14 -28.52
CA SER A 89 -0.98 -49.38 -29.88
C SER A 89 -1.36 -48.03 -30.53
N ALA A 90 -0.55 -47.44 -31.43
CA ALA A 90 -0.47 -47.72 -32.87
C ALA A 90 -1.85 -47.62 -33.57
N SER A 91 -2.25 -46.49 -34.14
CA SER A 91 -1.86 -45.88 -35.43
C SER A 91 -2.37 -46.64 -36.68
N SER A 92 -3.26 -46.01 -37.44
CA SER A 92 -3.30 -45.93 -38.92
C SER A 92 -4.59 -45.17 -39.28
N GLY A 93 -4.59 -44.07 -40.05
CA GLY A 93 -3.67 -43.65 -41.10
C GLY A 93 -4.29 -43.99 -42.44
N GLY A 94 -5.00 -43.05 -43.04
CA GLY A 94 -5.58 -43.17 -44.38
C GLY A 94 -5.88 -41.78 -44.93
N GLY A 95 -4.90 -41.21 -45.63
CA GLY A 95 -5.01 -39.91 -46.27
C GLY A 95 -5.70 -39.98 -47.64
N SER A 96 -6.19 -38.83 -48.08
CA SER A 96 -6.41 -38.51 -49.50
C SER A 96 -6.16 -37.02 -49.67
N LYS A 97 -5.24 -36.69 -50.58
CA LYS A 97 -4.99 -35.34 -51.13
C LYS A 97 -6.00 -35.06 -52.23
N ASP A 98 -6.13 -33.77 -52.57
CA ASP A 98 -6.58 -33.14 -53.84
C ASP A 98 -7.43 -31.91 -53.46
N ASP A 99 -7.43 -30.74 -54.10
CA ASP A 99 -6.45 -29.94 -54.83
C ASP A 99 -6.98 -28.48 -54.75
N VAL A 100 -6.06 -27.51 -54.79
CA VAL A 100 -6.16 -26.11 -55.27
C VAL A 100 -7.49 -25.32 -55.17
N GLU A 101 -7.51 -24.17 -54.46
CA GLU A 101 -7.72 -22.82 -55.05
C GLU A 101 -7.65 -21.67 -54.02
N GLY A 102 -7.17 -20.51 -54.46
CA GLY A 102 -6.83 -19.35 -53.64
C GLY A 102 -8.01 -18.47 -53.21
N GLY A 103 -7.88 -17.89 -52.02
CA GLY A 103 -8.74 -16.81 -51.54
C GLY A 103 -7.98 -15.93 -50.54
N LYS A 104 -7.54 -14.76 -50.98
CA LYS A 104 -7.06 -13.69 -50.10
C LYS A 104 -8.25 -13.22 -49.24
N ALA A 105 -8.26 -13.59 -47.96
CA ALA A 105 -9.16 -13.00 -46.98
C ALA A 105 -8.32 -12.32 -45.89
N HIS A 106 -8.59 -11.02 -45.70
CA HIS A 106 -7.99 -10.18 -44.67
C HIS A 106 -8.06 -10.84 -43.29
N GLY A 107 -6.91 -11.31 -42.80
CA GLY A 107 -6.73 -11.73 -41.41
C GLY A 107 -6.90 -10.53 -40.49
N ARG A 108 -8.13 -10.34 -40.00
CA ARG A 108 -8.43 -9.58 -38.80
C ARG A 108 -7.53 -10.16 -37.71
N ARG A 109 -6.56 -9.38 -37.20
CA ARG A 109 -5.70 -9.77 -36.08
C ARG A 109 -6.59 -10.32 -34.96
N GLU A 110 -6.62 -11.64 -34.85
CA GLU A 110 -7.25 -12.37 -33.77
C GLU A 110 -6.43 -11.97 -32.54
N ARG A 111 -6.99 -11.05 -31.75
CA ARG A 111 -6.38 -10.61 -30.50
C ARG A 111 -6.26 -11.88 -29.66
N ASP A 112 -5.03 -12.38 -29.49
CA ASP A 112 -4.71 -13.63 -28.80
C ASP A 112 -5.53 -13.72 -27.52
N ASN A 113 -6.66 -14.43 -27.60
CA ASN A 113 -7.65 -14.47 -26.54
C ASN A 113 -7.19 -15.56 -25.57
N HIS A 114 -6.09 -15.28 -24.88
CA HIS A 114 -5.58 -16.13 -23.83
C HIS A 114 -6.74 -16.47 -22.87
N PRO A 115 -7.03 -17.75 -22.61
CA PRO A 115 -8.15 -18.11 -21.77
C PRO A 115 -7.90 -17.57 -20.35
N ILE A 116 -8.73 -16.59 -19.96
CA ILE A 116 -8.72 -16.02 -18.61
C ILE A 116 -9.20 -17.08 -17.64
N LEU A 117 -8.43 -17.36 -16.59
CA LEU A 117 -8.87 -18.24 -15.51
C LEU A 117 -9.99 -17.56 -14.71
N ASP A 118 -11.20 -18.13 -14.67
CA ASP A 118 -12.34 -17.53 -13.93
C ASP A 118 -12.03 -17.39 -12.43
N ARG A 119 -11.45 -18.43 -11.81
CA ARG A 119 -11.18 -18.46 -10.37
C ARG A 119 -9.84 -19.11 -10.05
N LEU A 120 -9.02 -18.37 -9.30
CA LEU A 120 -7.87 -18.91 -8.58
C LEU A 120 -8.26 -19.13 -7.12
N TYR A 121 -8.09 -20.34 -6.61
CA TYR A 121 -8.30 -20.67 -5.21
C TYR A 121 -6.97 -20.58 -4.45
N VAL A 122 -6.93 -19.79 -3.39
CA VAL A 122 -5.71 -19.49 -2.63
C VAL A 122 -5.91 -19.86 -1.16
N CYS A 123 -4.97 -20.60 -0.60
CA CYS A 123 -4.97 -20.97 0.82
C CYS A 123 -4.73 -19.71 1.68
N PRO A 124 -5.59 -19.41 2.66
CA PRO A 124 -5.43 -18.21 3.50
C PRO A 124 -4.23 -18.28 4.45
N CYS A 125 -3.64 -19.46 4.67
CA CYS A 125 -2.51 -19.66 5.58
C CYS A 125 -1.16 -19.63 4.86
N CYS A 126 -0.99 -20.40 3.79
CA CYS A 126 0.30 -20.55 3.11
C CYS A 126 0.35 -19.96 1.69
N PHE A 127 -0.74 -19.34 1.23
CA PHE A 127 -0.91 -18.80 -0.14
C PHE A 127 -0.72 -19.81 -1.28
N LYS A 128 -0.60 -21.11 -0.98
CA LYS A 128 -0.65 -22.16 -2.02
C LYS A 128 -1.95 -22.05 -2.79
N TYR A 129 -1.86 -22.22 -4.09
CA TYR A 129 -2.94 -21.93 -5.02
C TYR A 129 -3.32 -23.16 -5.85
N SER A 130 -4.54 -23.15 -6.38
CA SER A 130 -5.04 -24.12 -7.35
C SER A 130 -6.13 -23.52 -8.23
N LYS A 131 -6.28 -24.03 -9.45
CA LYS A 131 -7.44 -23.77 -10.32
C LYS A 131 -8.64 -24.69 -10.03
N VAL A 132 -8.42 -25.77 -9.27
CA VAL A 132 -9.44 -26.80 -8.98
C VAL A 132 -9.88 -26.72 -7.51
N LEU A 133 -11.16 -26.46 -7.29
CA LEU A 133 -11.75 -26.29 -5.96
C LEU A 133 -11.46 -27.46 -5.00
N VAL A 134 -11.64 -28.71 -5.47
CA VAL A 134 -11.47 -29.91 -4.64
C VAL A 134 -10.03 -30.02 -4.11
N THR A 135 -9.04 -29.86 -4.99
CA THR A 135 -7.61 -29.91 -4.61
C THR A 135 -7.23 -28.82 -3.61
N TRP A 136 -7.78 -27.60 -3.77
CA TRP A 136 -7.57 -26.52 -2.82
C TRP A 136 -8.22 -26.84 -1.47
N TRP A 137 -9.44 -27.37 -1.48
CA TRP A 137 -10.18 -27.69 -0.26
C TRP A 137 -9.51 -28.80 0.56
N GLU A 138 -9.02 -29.85 -0.11
CA GLU A 138 -8.20 -30.90 0.51
C GLU A 138 -6.94 -30.30 1.14
N HIS A 139 -6.24 -29.42 0.41
CA HIS A 139 -5.07 -28.74 0.93
C HIS A 139 -5.40 -27.88 2.16
N VAL A 140 -6.44 -27.04 2.13
CA VAL A 140 -6.80 -26.17 3.26
C VAL A 140 -7.12 -26.97 4.52
N ARG A 141 -7.70 -28.16 4.38
CA ARG A 141 -8.00 -29.05 5.52
C ARG A 141 -6.73 -29.60 6.17
N LEU A 142 -5.75 -29.98 5.36
CA LEU A 142 -4.50 -30.63 5.76
C LEU A 142 -3.30 -29.69 5.80
N CYS A 143 -3.52 -28.38 5.65
CA CYS A 143 -2.44 -27.40 5.56
C CYS A 143 -1.61 -27.40 6.84
N GLU A 144 -0.32 -27.68 6.74
CA GLU A 144 0.61 -27.72 7.87
C GLU A 144 0.73 -26.35 8.57
N ARG A 145 0.48 -25.26 7.84
CA ARG A 145 0.47 -23.88 8.37
C ARG A 145 -0.89 -23.46 8.93
N ARG A 146 -1.84 -24.39 9.07
CA ARG A 146 -3.18 -24.06 9.55
C ARG A 146 -3.13 -23.58 11.00
N GLY A 147 -3.54 -22.34 11.22
CA GLY A 147 -3.51 -21.70 12.54
C GLY A 147 -2.15 -21.16 12.96
N LEU A 148 -1.15 -21.21 12.06
CA LEU A 148 0.18 -20.66 12.29
C LEU A 148 0.41 -19.49 11.34
N VAL A 149 0.83 -18.35 11.90
CA VAL A 149 1.34 -17.23 11.13
C VAL A 149 2.84 -17.46 10.95
N PRO A 150 3.39 -17.39 9.72
CA PRO A 150 4.82 -17.55 9.52
C PRO A 150 5.61 -16.36 10.09
N GLY A 151 6.88 -16.59 10.38
CA GLY A 151 7.78 -15.59 10.91
C GLY A 151 7.58 -15.31 12.40
N ASN A 152 8.05 -14.15 12.84
CA ASN A 152 8.02 -13.73 14.24
C ASN A 152 7.07 -12.54 14.40
N LYS A 153 6.23 -12.54 15.44
CA LYS A 153 5.46 -11.35 15.80
C LYS A 153 6.42 -10.27 16.30
N ILE A 154 6.44 -9.12 15.64
CA ILE A 154 7.33 -7.99 15.99
C ILE A 154 6.57 -6.81 16.58
N TYR A 155 5.26 -6.76 16.36
CA TYR A 155 4.41 -5.63 16.75
C TYR A 155 3.01 -6.10 17.11
N THR A 156 2.46 -5.54 18.18
CA THR A 156 1.05 -5.63 18.53
C THR A 156 0.48 -4.23 18.61
N HIS A 157 -0.52 -3.94 17.79
CA HIS A 157 -1.18 -2.64 17.83
C HIS A 157 -1.98 -2.54 19.13
N PRO A 158 -1.83 -1.44 19.90
CA PRO A 158 -2.60 -1.26 21.12
C PRO A 158 -4.09 -1.41 20.84
N LYS A 159 -4.79 -2.16 21.70
CA LYS A 159 -6.24 -2.32 21.62
C LYS A 159 -6.88 -0.95 21.73
N GLY A 160 -7.51 -0.49 20.65
CA GLY A 160 -7.81 0.93 20.53
C GLY A 160 -8.91 1.24 19.54
N ARG A 161 -9.23 2.52 19.54
CA ARG A 161 -10.14 3.17 18.60
C ARG A 161 -9.32 3.55 17.38
N ARG A 162 -9.68 3.07 16.18
CA ARG A 162 -9.06 3.53 14.93
C ARG A 162 -10.01 4.42 14.15
N THR A 163 -9.48 5.50 13.57
CA THR A 163 -10.28 6.36 12.70
C THR A 163 -10.29 5.79 11.28
N ILE A 164 -11.46 5.38 10.78
CA ILE A 164 -11.65 4.90 9.40
C ILE A 164 -12.50 5.87 8.60
N ARG A 165 -12.25 5.96 7.28
CA ARG A 165 -13.06 6.77 6.37
C ARG A 165 -14.10 5.89 5.70
N ILE A 166 -15.36 6.10 6.06
CA ILE A 166 -16.49 5.40 5.46
C ILE A 166 -17.15 6.34 4.43
N PRO A 167 -17.50 5.87 3.22
CA PRO A 167 -18.35 6.63 2.31
C PRO A 167 -19.69 6.95 2.98
N SER A 168 -20.14 8.21 2.94
CA SER A 168 -21.38 8.66 3.60
C SER A 168 -22.63 7.84 3.21
N GLU A 169 -22.63 7.21 2.03
CA GLU A 169 -23.71 6.34 1.55
C GLU A 169 -23.92 5.07 2.40
N GLN A 170 -22.91 4.60 3.14
CA GLN A 170 -23.02 3.40 3.99
C GLN A 170 -23.63 3.68 5.38
N LEU A 171 -23.72 4.95 5.78
CA LEU A 171 -24.29 5.34 7.08
C LEU A 171 -25.81 5.59 7.00
N ASP A 172 -26.32 6.02 5.85
CA ASP A 172 -27.74 6.23 5.63
C ASP A 172 -28.42 4.94 5.13
N LYS A 173 -29.04 4.18 6.05
CA LYS A 173 -29.99 3.10 5.72
C LYS A 173 -31.35 3.62 5.17
N GLN A 174 -31.38 4.77 4.49
CA GLN A 174 -32.59 5.32 3.87
C GLN A 174 -32.49 5.26 2.35
N LYS A 175 -33.56 4.74 1.73
CA LYS A 175 -33.72 4.38 0.30
C LYS A 175 -33.11 5.41 -0.67
N PRO A 176 -32.52 4.96 -1.80
CA PRO A 176 -31.86 5.85 -2.73
C PRO A 176 -32.87 6.74 -3.45
N ARG A 177 -32.74 8.06 -3.32
CA ARG A 177 -33.34 9.04 -4.23
C ARG A 177 -32.42 9.23 -5.42
N ARG A 178 -32.95 8.93 -6.61
CA ARG A 178 -32.30 9.12 -7.91
C ARG A 178 -31.95 10.60 -8.13
N GLY A 179 -30.68 10.90 -8.38
CA GLY A 179 -30.27 12.08 -9.16
C GLY A 179 -29.36 13.09 -8.46
N LYS A 180 -28.04 12.83 -8.48
CA LYS A 180 -26.92 13.74 -8.78
C LYS A 180 -25.64 13.11 -8.23
N TYR A 181 -24.66 12.86 -9.10
CA TYR A 181 -23.30 12.48 -8.68
C TYR A 181 -22.66 13.66 -7.95
N THR A 182 -22.81 13.72 -6.64
CA THR A 182 -21.98 14.54 -5.77
C THR A 182 -20.79 13.69 -5.35
N SER A 183 -19.57 14.20 -5.54
CA SER A 183 -18.33 13.60 -5.02
C SER A 183 -18.55 13.09 -3.60
N GLY A 184 -18.47 11.77 -3.40
CA GLY A 184 -18.86 11.11 -2.16
C GLY A 184 -18.14 11.72 -0.97
N ARG A 185 -18.90 12.41 -0.11
CA ARG A 185 -18.41 12.90 1.18
C ARG A 185 -18.02 11.66 2.00
N HIS A 186 -16.76 11.58 2.42
CA HIS A 186 -16.29 10.50 3.30
C HIS A 186 -16.37 11.03 4.73
N GLN A 187 -16.98 10.27 5.64
CA GLN A 187 -17.02 10.61 7.06
C GLN A 187 -15.95 9.79 7.79
N GLU A 188 -15.22 10.45 8.69
CA GLU A 188 -14.33 9.78 9.63
C GLU A 188 -15.17 9.21 10.78
N VAL A 189 -15.09 7.90 10.95
CA VAL A 189 -15.77 7.17 12.02
C VAL A 189 -14.70 6.48 12.83
N VAL A 190 -14.77 6.69 14.14
CA VAL A 190 -13.91 5.99 15.09
C VAL A 190 -14.52 4.60 15.34
N VAL A 191 -13.77 3.56 14.98
CA VAL A 191 -14.17 2.16 15.14
C VAL A 191 -13.35 1.56 16.27
N GLN A 192 -14.04 0.89 17.20
CA GLN A 192 -13.39 0.08 18.22
C GLN A 192 -13.02 -1.27 17.61
N ASP A 193 -11.75 -1.65 17.71
CA ASP A 193 -11.31 -2.96 17.24
C ASP A 193 -11.75 -4.06 18.22
N GLU A 194 -12.49 -5.04 17.70
CA GLU A 194 -12.94 -6.21 18.49
C GLU A 194 -11.84 -7.26 18.66
N GLY A 195 -10.83 -7.25 17.78
CA GLY A 195 -9.71 -8.21 17.77
C GLY A 195 -8.34 -7.52 17.86
N GLU A 196 -7.28 -8.31 17.75
CA GLU A 196 -5.90 -7.84 17.79
C GLU A 196 -5.36 -7.62 16.37
N TRP A 197 -4.70 -6.48 16.15
CA TRP A 197 -3.87 -6.25 14.97
C TRP A 197 -2.40 -6.46 15.34
N SER A 198 -1.68 -7.25 14.54
CA SER A 198 -0.26 -7.52 14.77
C SER A 198 0.54 -7.49 13.48
N ILE A 199 1.84 -7.20 13.57
CA ILE A 199 2.79 -7.33 12.45
C ILE A 199 3.73 -8.49 12.72
N TRP A 200 3.92 -9.30 11.69
CA TRP A 200 4.85 -10.44 11.71
C TRP A 200 5.92 -10.27 10.65
N GLU A 201 7.19 -10.41 11.04
CA GLU A 201 8.32 -10.38 10.12
C GLU A 201 8.65 -11.79 9.65
N VAL A 202 8.66 -11.96 8.33
CA VAL A 202 9.00 -13.20 7.62
C VAL A 202 10.22 -12.95 6.75
N ASP A 203 11.26 -13.74 6.95
CA ASP A 203 12.47 -13.71 6.15
C ASP A 203 12.24 -14.50 4.85
N GLY A 204 12.35 -13.82 3.70
CA GLY A 204 12.16 -14.43 2.38
C GLY A 204 13.17 -15.51 2.03
N GLU A 205 14.33 -15.56 2.69
CA GLU A 205 15.33 -16.62 2.53
C GLU A 205 14.96 -17.89 3.30
N LYS A 206 14.28 -17.74 4.45
CA LYS A 206 13.84 -18.88 5.29
C LYS A 206 12.51 -19.45 4.81
N ASP A 207 11.59 -18.59 4.39
CA ASP A 207 10.21 -18.93 4.00
C ASP A 207 9.97 -18.77 2.49
N VAL A 208 10.95 -19.16 1.66
CA VAL A 208 10.98 -18.92 0.19
C VAL A 208 9.65 -19.21 -0.50
N LEU A 209 9.11 -20.42 -0.36
CA LEU A 209 7.87 -20.82 -1.05
C LEU A 209 6.65 -19.97 -0.62
N PHE A 210 6.57 -19.62 0.66
CA PHE A 210 5.49 -18.77 1.16
C PHE A 210 5.60 -17.37 0.58
N CYS A 211 6.80 -16.77 0.60
CA CYS A 211 7.04 -15.43 0.08
C CYS A 211 6.86 -15.34 -1.44
N GLN A 212 7.20 -16.39 -2.19
CA GLN A 212 6.91 -16.50 -3.63
C GLN A 212 5.41 -16.53 -3.89
N ASN A 213 4.66 -17.39 -3.17
CA ASN A 213 3.21 -17.47 -3.30
C ASN A 213 2.51 -16.15 -2.95
N LEU A 214 2.95 -15.50 -1.87
CA LEU A 214 2.45 -14.19 -1.45
C LEU A 214 2.78 -13.11 -2.51
N SER A 215 3.97 -13.15 -3.11
CA SER A 215 4.36 -12.21 -4.16
C SER A 215 3.57 -12.39 -5.46
N LEU A 216 3.31 -13.63 -5.88
CA LEU A 216 2.42 -13.94 -7.01
C LEU A 216 1.00 -13.45 -6.73
N PHE A 217 0.49 -13.67 -5.52
CA PHE A 217 -0.80 -13.16 -5.09
C PHE A 217 -0.84 -11.63 -5.11
N ALA A 218 0.21 -10.97 -4.61
CA ALA A 218 0.29 -9.51 -4.57
C ALA A 218 0.31 -8.89 -5.97
N LYS A 219 0.97 -9.54 -6.94
CA LYS A 219 1.04 -9.08 -8.33
C LYS A 219 -0.34 -8.97 -9.00
N LEU A 220 -1.35 -9.70 -8.51
CA LEU A 220 -2.73 -9.55 -8.98
C LEU A 220 -3.34 -8.16 -8.67
N PHE A 221 -2.75 -7.42 -7.73
CA PHE A 221 -3.22 -6.14 -7.21
C PHE A 221 -2.17 -5.03 -7.29
N LEU A 222 -0.95 -5.37 -7.72
CA LEU A 222 0.16 -4.44 -7.93
C LEU A 222 0.61 -4.49 -9.38
N ASP A 223 0.54 -3.35 -10.08
CA ASP A 223 0.91 -3.27 -11.49
C ASP A 223 2.42 -3.44 -11.67
N ASN A 224 3.18 -2.62 -10.95
CA ASN A 224 4.63 -2.45 -11.10
C ASN A 224 5.48 -3.42 -10.24
N LYS A 225 4.92 -4.51 -9.71
CA LYS A 225 5.73 -5.49 -8.96
C LYS A 225 6.57 -6.32 -9.94
N SER A 226 7.88 -6.13 -9.89
CA SER A 226 8.86 -6.79 -10.78
C SER A 226 9.43 -8.08 -10.20
N VAL A 227 9.57 -8.15 -8.87
CA VAL A 227 10.18 -9.30 -8.18
C VAL A 227 9.12 -10.16 -7.49
N PHE A 228 9.02 -11.43 -7.88
CA PHE A 228 8.08 -12.39 -7.28
C PHE A 228 8.61 -13.82 -7.12
N PHE A 229 9.77 -14.14 -7.70
CA PHE A 229 10.43 -15.45 -7.53
C PHE A 229 11.69 -15.35 -6.67
N ASP A 230 12.55 -14.35 -6.91
CA ASP A 230 13.73 -14.12 -6.09
C ASP A 230 13.36 -13.28 -4.85
N VAL A 231 12.91 -13.98 -3.81
CA VAL A 231 12.41 -13.36 -2.58
C VAL A 231 13.45 -13.32 -1.47
N THR A 232 14.64 -13.88 -1.70
CA THR A 232 15.68 -14.11 -0.67
C THR A 232 16.25 -12.81 -0.09
N GLY A 233 16.32 -11.77 -0.92
CA GLY A 233 16.78 -10.43 -0.54
C GLY A 233 15.75 -9.59 0.21
N PHE A 234 14.59 -10.13 0.59
CA PHE A 234 13.48 -9.35 1.16
C PHE A 234 13.01 -9.91 2.50
N ASN A 235 12.68 -9.00 3.42
CA ASN A 235 11.82 -9.28 4.58
C ASN A 235 10.38 -8.86 4.25
N TYR A 236 9.41 -9.64 4.73
CA TYR A 236 7.99 -9.41 4.55
C TYR A 236 7.34 -9.16 5.90
N PHE A 237 6.62 -8.05 6.01
CA PHE A 237 5.94 -7.60 7.22
C PHE A 237 4.44 -7.80 7.05
N LEU A 238 3.94 -8.91 7.58
CA LEU A 238 2.54 -9.33 7.43
C LEU A 238 1.65 -8.58 8.42
N LEU A 239 0.60 -7.95 7.92
CA LEU A 239 -0.49 -7.44 8.75
C LEU A 239 -1.48 -8.56 9.03
N VAL A 240 -1.65 -8.87 10.32
CA VAL A 240 -2.48 -9.98 10.79
C VAL A 240 -3.58 -9.48 11.70
N TYR A 241 -4.82 -9.89 11.42
CA TYR A 241 -5.96 -9.74 12.30
C TYR A 241 -6.21 -11.03 13.06
N THR A 242 -6.22 -10.98 14.38
CA THR A 242 -6.60 -12.12 15.23
C THR A 242 -7.94 -11.79 15.89
N PRO A 243 -9.03 -12.51 15.56
CA PRO A 243 -10.33 -12.26 16.17
C PRO A 243 -10.29 -12.57 17.68
N PRO A 244 -11.19 -11.98 18.49
CA PRO A 244 -11.28 -12.31 19.90
C PRO A 244 -11.60 -13.79 20.10
N ALA A 245 -11.10 -14.38 21.18
CA ALA A 245 -11.46 -15.74 21.55
C ALA A 245 -12.99 -15.82 21.77
N PRO A 246 -13.65 -16.88 21.27
CA PRO A 246 -15.07 -17.06 21.51
C PRO A 246 -15.34 -17.13 23.03
N PRO A 247 -16.46 -16.56 23.51
CA PRO A 247 -16.81 -16.66 24.92
C PRO A 247 -16.95 -18.14 25.32
N PRO A 248 -16.57 -18.51 26.54
CA PRO A 248 -16.75 -19.87 27.02
C PRO A 248 -18.26 -20.22 27.03
N PRO A 249 -18.63 -21.50 26.81
CA PRO A 249 -20.00 -21.96 27.01
C PRO A 249 -20.47 -21.61 28.43
N ALA A 250 -21.75 -21.26 28.57
CA ALA A 250 -22.35 -20.70 29.79
C ALA A 250 -22.24 -21.59 31.05
N ASP A 251 -21.82 -22.84 30.92
CA ASP A 251 -21.81 -23.85 31.98
C ASP A 251 -20.42 -24.20 32.54
N LEU A 252 -19.35 -23.50 32.14
CA LEU A 252 -17.97 -23.82 32.56
C LEU A 252 -17.18 -22.57 32.97
N THR A 253 -16.30 -22.71 33.98
CA THR A 253 -15.44 -21.63 34.50
C THR A 253 -14.34 -21.29 33.49
N ASN A 254 -13.99 -19.99 33.39
CA ASN A 254 -13.10 -19.42 32.37
C ASN A 254 -11.70 -20.08 32.25
N GLY A 255 -11.26 -20.86 33.23
CA GLY A 255 -9.92 -21.48 33.26
C GLY A 255 -9.81 -22.80 32.48
N GLU A 256 -10.87 -23.61 32.40
CA GLU A 256 -10.79 -24.97 31.85
C GLU A 256 -11.25 -25.07 30.39
N VAL A 257 -12.02 -24.09 29.90
CA VAL A 257 -12.54 -24.05 28.52
C VAL A 257 -11.52 -23.46 27.53
N ALA A 258 -10.64 -22.58 27.99
CA ALA A 258 -9.67 -21.90 27.14
C ALA A 258 -8.66 -22.86 26.48
N GLU A 259 -8.39 -24.02 27.10
CA GLU A 259 -7.53 -25.06 26.53
C GLU A 259 -8.25 -26.00 25.55
N MET A 260 -9.60 -26.06 25.56
CA MET A 260 -10.38 -26.95 24.70
C MET A 260 -10.84 -26.31 23.38
N LEU A 261 -10.88 -24.98 23.30
CA LEU A 261 -11.22 -24.25 22.08
C LEU A 261 -9.96 -24.00 21.23
N PRO A 262 -9.99 -24.25 19.91
CA PRO A 262 -8.84 -23.93 19.07
C PRO A 262 -8.55 -22.43 19.18
N PRO A 263 -7.27 -22.03 19.31
CA PRO A 263 -6.92 -20.62 19.45
C PRO A 263 -7.46 -19.81 18.26
N PRO A 264 -7.87 -18.54 18.50
CA PRO A 264 -8.30 -17.67 17.42
C PRO A 264 -7.21 -17.59 16.36
N ARG A 265 -7.61 -17.77 15.10
CA ARG A 265 -6.66 -17.89 13.99
C ARG A 265 -6.32 -16.50 13.47
N GLY A 266 -5.02 -16.21 13.34
CA GLY A 266 -4.55 -15.01 12.66
C GLY A 266 -4.90 -15.06 11.17
N GLU A 267 -5.51 -14.00 10.67
CA GLU A 267 -5.82 -13.79 9.26
C GLU A 267 -4.85 -12.77 8.67
N ILE A 268 -4.08 -13.17 7.65
CA ILE A 268 -3.21 -12.24 6.91
C ILE A 268 -4.11 -11.40 6.01
N VAL A 269 -4.08 -10.08 6.20
CA VAL A 269 -4.96 -9.12 5.48
C VAL A 269 -4.21 -8.12 4.61
N GLY A 270 -2.89 -8.15 4.68
CA GLY A 270 -2.00 -7.25 3.96
C GLY A 270 -0.56 -7.47 4.36
N PHE A 271 0.35 -6.81 3.68
CA PHE A 271 1.77 -6.81 4.02
C PHE A 271 2.48 -5.61 3.40
N PHE A 272 3.69 -5.35 3.86
CA PHE A 272 4.70 -4.70 3.04
C PHE A 272 5.98 -5.54 2.98
N SER A 273 6.80 -5.34 1.95
CA SER A 273 8.13 -5.95 1.87
C SER A 273 9.21 -4.87 1.93
N LYS A 274 10.38 -5.22 2.45
CA LYS A 274 11.57 -4.36 2.55
C LYS A 274 12.78 -5.15 2.08
N GLU A 275 13.66 -4.52 1.31
CA GLU A 275 14.94 -5.13 0.94
C GLU A 275 15.83 -5.26 2.18
N LYS A 276 16.53 -6.38 2.32
CA LYS A 276 17.54 -6.56 3.38
C LYS A 276 18.70 -5.57 3.21
N MET A 277 19.07 -5.30 1.95
CA MET A 277 20.11 -4.35 1.56
C MET A 277 19.55 -3.45 0.46
N SER A 278 19.16 -2.23 0.81
CA SER A 278 18.64 -1.26 -0.16
C SER A 278 19.68 -0.19 -0.46
N TRP A 279 20.08 -0.06 -1.73
CA TRP A 279 21.06 0.95 -2.16
C TRP A 279 20.53 2.38 -2.10
N ASP A 280 19.21 2.53 -2.31
CA ASP A 280 18.51 3.82 -2.27
C ASP A 280 17.89 4.11 -0.89
N ASN A 281 18.24 3.31 0.13
CA ASN A 281 17.64 3.38 1.48
C ASN A 281 16.10 3.30 1.47
N ASN A 282 15.54 2.42 0.63
CA ASN A 282 14.10 2.21 0.63
C ASN A 282 13.69 1.45 1.90
N ASN A 283 12.85 2.06 2.74
CA ASN A 283 12.29 1.38 3.91
C ASN A 283 11.08 0.51 3.58
N LEU A 284 10.58 0.61 2.35
CA LEU A 284 9.44 -0.13 1.85
C LEU A 284 9.54 -0.31 0.34
N ALA A 285 9.53 -1.57 -0.13
CA ALA A 285 9.55 -1.92 -1.55
C ALA A 285 8.11 -2.04 -2.11
N CYS A 286 7.31 -2.96 -1.56
CA CYS A 286 5.92 -3.15 -1.95
C CYS A 286 5.01 -3.04 -0.74
N ILE A 287 3.83 -2.46 -0.89
CA ILE A 287 2.77 -2.44 0.14
C ILE A 287 1.44 -2.84 -0.47
N LEU A 288 0.71 -3.73 0.21
CA LEU A 288 -0.61 -4.15 -0.20
C LEU A 288 -1.49 -4.41 1.01
N ILE A 289 -2.62 -3.72 1.08
CA ILE A 289 -3.78 -4.18 1.86
C ILE A 289 -4.68 -4.96 0.92
N PHE A 290 -5.06 -6.18 1.30
CA PHE A 290 -5.89 -7.03 0.46
C PHE A 290 -7.23 -6.32 0.18
N PRO A 291 -7.77 -6.42 -1.05
CA PRO A 291 -8.90 -5.59 -1.47
C PRO A 291 -10.09 -5.53 -0.48
N PRO A 292 -10.52 -6.64 0.17
CA PRO A 292 -11.63 -6.63 1.13
C PRO A 292 -11.37 -5.85 2.44
N TRP A 293 -10.10 -5.55 2.76
CA TRP A 293 -9.70 -4.84 3.97
C TRP A 293 -9.21 -3.40 3.69
N GLN A 294 -9.25 -2.95 2.43
CA GLN A 294 -8.87 -1.58 2.09
C GLN A 294 -9.81 -0.54 2.69
N ARG A 295 -9.34 0.71 2.77
CA ARG A 295 -10.07 1.88 3.31
C ARG A 295 -10.44 1.79 4.81
N LYS A 296 -9.81 0.87 5.55
CA LYS A 296 -9.97 0.71 7.01
C LYS A 296 -8.85 1.32 7.85
N GLY A 297 -8.05 2.24 7.29
CA GLY A 297 -6.89 2.83 7.98
C GLY A 297 -5.63 1.95 8.03
N LEU A 298 -5.75 0.67 7.70
CA LEU A 298 -4.67 -0.33 7.79
C LEU A 298 -3.42 -0.02 6.95
N GLY A 299 -3.57 0.68 5.81
CA GLY A 299 -2.43 1.11 5.02
C GLY A 299 -1.56 2.14 5.74
N ALA A 300 -2.18 3.03 6.51
CA ALA A 300 -1.46 4.03 7.30
C ALA A 300 -0.77 3.41 8.54
N LEU A 301 -1.33 2.32 9.08
CA LEU A 301 -0.66 1.52 10.10
C LEU A 301 0.62 0.88 9.53
N LEU A 302 0.55 0.23 8.36
CA LEU A 302 1.73 -0.36 7.71
C LEU A 302 2.81 0.69 7.39
N MET A 303 2.41 1.86 6.89
CA MET A 303 3.34 2.99 6.69
C MET A 303 3.97 3.46 8.00
N GLY A 304 3.16 3.60 9.07
CA GLY A 304 3.67 3.97 10.39
C GLY A 304 4.70 2.96 10.92
N VAL A 305 4.43 1.67 10.75
CA VAL A 305 5.35 0.60 11.13
C VAL A 305 6.65 0.67 10.32
N SER A 306 6.60 0.91 9.00
CA SER A 306 7.84 1.00 8.19
C SER A 306 8.73 2.17 8.62
N TYR A 307 8.14 3.34 8.93
CA TYR A 307 8.89 4.49 9.44
C TYR A 307 9.39 4.29 10.88
N GLU A 308 8.65 3.58 11.73
CA GLU A 308 9.11 3.27 13.09
C GLU A 308 10.29 2.29 13.07
N ILE A 309 10.30 1.33 12.14
CA ILE A 309 11.46 0.47 11.91
C ILE A 309 12.67 1.30 11.46
N SER A 310 12.50 2.19 10.48
CA SER A 310 13.56 3.13 10.07
C SER A 310 14.12 3.94 11.24
N ARG A 311 13.26 4.43 12.13
CA ARG A 311 13.70 5.16 13.34
C ARG A 311 14.54 4.30 14.27
N ARG A 312 14.14 3.05 14.50
CA ARG A 312 14.83 2.12 15.40
C ARG A 312 16.18 1.67 14.85
N GLU A 313 16.25 1.45 13.54
CA GLU A 313 17.48 1.10 12.82
C GLU A 313 18.39 2.30 12.58
N GLU A 314 17.92 3.51 12.86
CA GLU A 314 18.58 4.77 12.57
C GLU A 314 18.88 5.01 11.08
N LEU A 315 18.10 4.37 10.21
CA LEU A 315 18.23 4.47 8.76
C LEU A 315 17.02 5.21 8.19
N LEU A 316 17.22 6.49 7.88
CA LEU A 316 16.23 7.29 7.18
C LEU A 316 15.96 6.69 5.81
N GLY A 317 14.67 6.46 5.52
CA GLY A 317 14.26 5.84 4.27
C GLY A 317 12.84 6.21 3.88
N GLY A 318 12.52 5.92 2.63
CA GLY A 318 11.21 6.17 2.04
C GLY A 318 10.71 4.98 1.21
N PRO A 319 9.50 5.09 0.65
CA PRO A 319 8.98 4.09 -0.28
C PRO A 319 9.75 4.06 -1.60
N GLU A 320 9.96 2.86 -2.13
CA GLU A 320 10.49 2.61 -3.46
C GLU A 320 9.65 3.34 -4.53
N LYS A 321 10.34 3.96 -5.49
CA LYS A 321 9.75 4.68 -6.62
C LYS A 321 9.85 3.79 -7.87
N PRO A 322 8.83 3.73 -8.75
CA PRO A 322 7.62 4.56 -8.75
C PRO A 322 6.47 4.00 -7.89
N ILE A 323 5.87 4.88 -7.08
CA ILE A 323 4.70 4.56 -6.26
C ILE A 323 3.41 4.57 -7.11
N SER A 324 2.49 3.63 -6.86
CA SER A 324 1.15 3.63 -7.47
C SER A 324 0.36 4.92 -7.13
N ASP A 325 -0.62 5.31 -7.94
CA ASP A 325 -1.43 6.52 -7.67
C ASP A 325 -2.18 6.45 -6.34
N LEU A 326 -2.71 5.27 -5.99
CA LEU A 326 -3.31 5.02 -4.68
C LEU A 326 -2.28 5.13 -3.55
N GLY A 327 -1.07 4.60 -3.77
CA GLY A 327 0.05 4.71 -2.85
C GLY A 327 0.48 6.16 -2.63
N LYS A 328 0.70 6.94 -3.70
CA LYS A 328 1.05 8.37 -3.63
C LYS A 328 0.04 9.17 -2.81
N LYS A 329 -1.26 8.99 -3.08
CA LYS A 329 -2.32 9.66 -2.32
C LYS A 329 -2.30 9.28 -0.84
N SER A 330 -2.00 8.01 -0.54
CA SER A 330 -1.95 7.49 0.84
C SER A 330 -0.72 8.01 1.59
N TYR A 331 0.46 7.98 0.97
CA TYR A 331 1.71 8.51 1.53
C TYR A 331 1.63 10.01 1.79
N LYS A 332 1.17 10.81 0.83
CA LYS A 332 0.97 12.25 1.02
C LYS A 332 0.09 12.57 2.21
N ARG A 333 -1.02 11.83 2.37
CA ARG A 333 -1.91 12.01 3.53
C ARG A 333 -1.24 11.58 4.83
N PHE A 334 -0.50 10.47 4.82
CA PHE A 334 0.23 9.97 5.97
C PHE A 334 1.29 11.00 6.41
N TRP A 335 2.17 11.42 5.50
CA TRP A 335 3.20 12.43 5.74
C TRP A 335 2.62 13.76 6.21
N ALA A 336 1.52 14.24 5.62
CA ALA A 336 0.86 15.46 6.06
C ALA A 336 0.35 15.36 7.50
N GLY A 337 -0.15 14.19 7.91
CA GLY A 337 -0.53 13.94 9.31
C GLY A 337 0.67 13.95 10.26
N GLU A 338 1.78 13.32 9.87
CA GLU A 338 3.02 13.30 10.66
C GLU A 338 3.62 14.69 10.83
N ILE A 339 3.77 15.42 9.72
CA ILE A 339 4.32 16.78 9.67
C ILE A 339 3.42 17.74 10.43
N ALA A 340 2.10 17.71 10.21
CA ALA A 340 1.17 18.59 10.92
C ALA A 340 1.21 18.36 12.44
N ARG A 341 1.23 17.10 12.89
CA ARG A 341 1.34 16.78 14.32
C ARG A 341 2.61 17.34 14.93
N TRP A 342 3.74 17.21 14.23
CA TRP A 342 5.00 17.77 14.67
C TRP A 342 4.96 19.30 14.74
N LEU A 343 4.52 19.98 13.68
CA LEU A 343 4.42 21.44 13.64
C LEU A 343 3.55 22.02 14.76
N ILE A 344 2.43 21.37 15.06
CA ILE A 344 1.52 21.77 16.14
C ILE A 344 2.15 21.53 17.53
N SER A 345 3.06 20.56 17.65
CA SER A 345 3.76 20.27 18.91
C SER A 345 4.88 21.26 19.24
N LEU A 346 5.32 22.08 18.27
CA LEU A 346 6.35 23.08 18.49
C LEU A 346 5.80 24.26 19.32
N PRO A 347 6.59 24.82 20.24
CA PRO A 347 6.19 26.01 20.98
C PRO A 347 6.11 27.22 20.03
N ALA A 348 5.04 28.01 20.14
CA ALA A 348 4.96 29.30 19.46
C ALA A 348 6.06 30.24 20.02
N HIS A 349 6.66 31.07 19.15
CA HIS A 349 7.72 31.99 19.56
C HIS A 349 7.21 32.97 20.63
N GLU A 350 8.00 33.16 21.70
CA GLU A 350 7.64 34.02 22.86
C GLU A 350 7.58 35.53 22.51
N ASP A 351 8.03 35.92 21.32
CA ASP A 351 8.17 37.31 20.89
C ASP A 351 6.97 37.82 20.09
N GLY A 352 5.77 37.86 20.69
CA GLY A 352 4.65 38.72 20.29
C GLY A 352 4.07 38.63 18.85
N ALA A 353 4.62 37.77 17.98
CA ALA A 353 4.09 37.42 16.67
C ALA A 353 3.27 36.13 16.83
N GLU A 354 1.98 36.32 17.12
CA GLU A 354 1.05 35.22 17.35
C GLU A 354 1.05 34.25 16.13
N ASP A 355 1.40 33.00 16.38
CA ASP A 355 1.29 31.82 15.49
C ASP A 355 2.31 31.62 14.34
N GLU A 356 3.30 32.50 14.13
CA GLU A 356 4.33 32.30 13.07
C GLU A 356 5.52 31.45 13.54
N LEU A 357 5.81 30.37 12.80
CA LEU A 357 6.96 29.49 12.97
C LEU A 357 7.91 29.61 11.78
N VAL A 358 9.21 29.68 12.05
CA VAL A 358 10.25 29.46 11.03
C VAL A 358 10.81 28.07 11.23
N VAL A 359 10.66 27.22 10.21
CA VAL A 359 11.04 25.82 10.28
C VAL A 359 12.10 25.50 9.23
N ASP A 360 13.17 24.83 9.66
CA ASP A 360 14.16 24.19 8.78
C ASP A 360 13.60 22.86 8.26
N VAL A 361 13.60 22.66 6.95
CA VAL A 361 13.12 21.41 6.32
C VAL A 361 13.95 20.20 6.81
N ALA A 362 15.24 20.40 7.11
CA ALA A 362 16.07 19.34 7.67
C ALA A 362 15.67 19.00 9.12
N GLU A 363 15.15 19.97 9.89
CA GLU A 363 14.58 19.71 11.22
C GLU A 363 13.28 18.92 11.13
N CYS A 364 12.39 19.29 10.20
CA CYS A 364 11.18 18.52 9.89
C CYS A 364 11.53 17.07 9.52
N SER A 365 12.54 16.88 8.68
CA SER A 365 13.00 15.55 8.26
C SER A 365 13.51 14.72 9.44
N ARG A 366 14.38 15.28 10.29
CA ARG A 366 14.88 14.60 11.50
C ARG A 366 13.77 14.25 12.49
N ALA A 367 12.81 15.15 12.69
CA ALA A 367 11.73 14.94 13.63
C ALA A 367 10.72 13.88 13.17
N THR A 368 10.46 13.82 11.85
CA THR A 368 9.42 12.95 11.27
C THR A 368 9.95 11.68 10.62
N TRP A 369 11.27 11.56 10.42
CA TRP A 369 11.93 10.49 9.65
C TRP A 369 11.55 10.44 8.16
N ILE A 370 10.91 11.50 7.66
CA ILE A 370 10.53 11.65 6.26
C ILE A 370 11.67 12.37 5.54
N ALA A 371 11.99 11.94 4.31
CA ALA A 371 13.04 12.58 3.51
C ALA A 371 12.76 14.09 3.33
N PRO A 372 13.80 14.95 3.32
CA PRO A 372 13.61 16.41 3.18
C PRO A 372 12.77 16.80 1.96
N GLU A 373 12.97 16.11 0.83
CA GLU A 373 12.25 16.35 -0.42
C GLU A 373 10.76 16.05 -0.29
N ASP A 374 10.42 14.97 0.43
CA ASP A 374 9.03 14.58 0.69
C ASP A 374 8.39 15.52 1.72
N CYS A 375 9.13 15.99 2.73
CA CYS A 375 8.68 17.04 3.66
C CYS A 375 8.31 18.32 2.90
N LEU A 376 9.22 18.82 2.07
CA LEU A 376 9.02 20.04 1.29
C LEU A 376 7.85 19.91 0.31
N LEU A 377 7.72 18.76 -0.35
CA LEU A 377 6.59 18.47 -1.24
C LEU A 377 5.26 18.58 -0.50
N VAL A 378 5.17 17.97 0.68
CA VAL A 378 3.93 17.98 1.48
C VAL A 378 3.60 19.37 1.99
N LEU A 379 4.59 20.11 2.51
CA LEU A 379 4.41 21.49 2.99
C LEU A 379 3.89 22.42 1.88
N ARG A 380 4.45 22.30 0.66
CA ARG A 380 3.98 23.04 -0.52
C ARG A 380 2.55 22.64 -0.93
N GLU A 381 2.23 21.34 -0.92
CA GLU A 381 0.87 20.87 -1.26
C GLU A 381 -0.18 21.23 -0.21
N MET A 382 0.21 21.33 1.06
CA MET A 382 -0.66 21.81 2.12
C MET A 382 -0.99 23.31 1.95
N GLY A 383 -0.12 24.07 1.28
CA GLY A 383 -0.29 25.52 1.10
C GLY A 383 -0.15 26.30 2.40
N VAL A 384 0.54 25.72 3.40
CA VAL A 384 0.75 26.32 4.73
C VAL A 384 2.13 26.94 4.90
N ALA A 385 3.03 26.73 3.94
CA ALA A 385 4.37 27.26 3.92
C ALA A 385 4.48 28.44 2.94
N GLU A 386 5.06 29.56 3.39
CA GLU A 386 5.55 30.61 2.49
C GLU A 386 6.77 30.11 1.69
N GLU A 387 7.16 30.85 0.63
CA GLU A 387 8.26 30.44 -0.26
C GLU A 387 9.51 30.01 0.52
N ALA A 388 10.08 28.86 0.13
CA ALA A 388 11.27 28.32 0.77
C ALA A 388 12.47 29.24 0.47
N VAL A 389 13.05 29.85 1.50
CA VAL A 389 14.22 30.73 1.39
C VAL A 389 15.44 29.97 1.87
N LYS A 390 16.52 30.01 1.08
CA LYS A 390 17.83 29.51 1.52
C LYS A 390 18.44 30.48 2.53
N GLY A 391 18.98 29.95 3.62
CA GLY A 391 19.82 30.77 4.50
C GLY A 391 20.52 29.97 5.59
N PRO A 392 21.29 30.63 6.47
CA PRO A 392 22.08 29.96 7.50
C PRO A 392 21.21 29.14 8.47
N PRO A 393 21.68 27.98 8.99
CA PRO A 393 20.96 27.18 9.97
C PRO A 393 20.50 28.01 11.18
N LEU A 394 19.33 27.70 11.73
CA LEU A 394 18.89 28.32 12.98
C LEU A 394 19.88 27.98 14.09
N ALA A 395 20.36 29.00 14.82
CA ALA A 395 21.30 28.80 15.92
C ALA A 395 20.63 27.97 17.01
N LYS A 396 21.10 26.73 17.23
CA LYS A 396 20.70 25.93 18.38
C LYS A 396 20.98 26.73 19.66
N LYS A 397 20.03 26.81 20.60
CA LYS A 397 20.30 27.21 21.99
C LYS A 397 21.29 26.21 22.58
N ARG A 398 22.58 26.45 22.40
CA ARG A 398 23.67 25.59 22.85
C ARG A 398 23.74 25.71 24.37
N LYS A 399 23.59 24.60 25.12
CA LYS A 399 24.13 24.52 26.48
C LYS A 399 25.63 24.76 26.34
N VAL A 400 26.11 25.86 26.91
CA VAL A 400 27.52 26.24 26.85
C VAL A 400 28.26 25.38 27.86
N GLU A 401 29.05 24.42 27.38
CA GLU A 401 30.24 23.98 28.09
C GLU A 401 31.45 24.69 27.48
N PRO A 402 32.35 25.26 28.30
CA PRO A 402 33.51 25.98 27.81
C PRO A 402 34.64 24.98 27.55
N GLU A 403 35.06 24.83 26.29
CA GLU A 403 36.36 24.23 25.98
C GLU A 403 37.22 25.26 25.24
N GLU A 404 38.42 25.46 25.79
CA GLU A 404 39.46 26.35 25.31
C GLU A 404 40.17 25.81 24.06
N ASN A 405 40.63 26.76 23.24
CA ASN A 405 41.73 26.65 22.29
C ASN A 405 41.63 25.66 21.12
N GLY A 406 41.38 26.21 19.94
CA GLY A 406 41.76 25.61 18.67
C GLY A 406 41.40 26.52 17.50
N THR A 407 42.40 26.89 16.70
CA THR A 407 42.32 27.72 15.49
C THR A 407 41.10 27.43 14.61
N ALA A 408 40.22 28.43 14.46
CA ALA A 408 39.02 28.34 13.64
C ALA A 408 39.36 28.46 12.15
N SER A 409 39.32 27.33 11.44
CA SER A 409 39.09 27.33 9.99
C SER A 409 37.67 27.87 9.72
N PRO A 410 37.44 28.66 8.65
CA PRO A 410 36.10 29.13 8.33
C PRO A 410 35.24 27.90 7.98
N VAL A 411 34.28 27.58 8.84
CA VAL A 411 33.26 26.57 8.56
C VAL A 411 32.35 27.17 7.49
N GLU A 412 32.38 26.62 6.28
CA GLU A 412 31.39 26.94 5.25
C GLU A 412 30.00 26.63 5.81
N VAL A 413 29.19 27.66 6.00
CA VAL A 413 27.83 27.51 6.55
C VAL A 413 26.94 27.05 5.40
N GLU A 414 26.63 25.75 5.37
CA GLU A 414 25.72 25.18 4.38
C GLU A 414 24.34 25.83 4.50
N GLU A 415 23.86 26.45 3.42
CA GLU A 415 22.55 27.10 3.39
C GLU A 415 21.44 26.05 3.42
N VAL A 416 20.53 26.15 4.39
CA VAL A 416 19.39 25.25 4.54
C VAL A 416 18.11 25.90 4.03
N GLU A 417 17.20 25.08 3.51
CA GLU A 417 15.87 25.52 3.09
C GLU A 417 14.98 25.78 4.31
N ARG A 418 14.48 27.01 4.44
CA ARG A 418 13.57 27.42 5.50
C ARG A 418 12.22 27.81 4.97
N VAL A 419 11.19 27.45 5.72
CA VAL A 419 9.78 27.78 5.42
C VAL A 419 9.17 28.51 6.61
N LYS A 420 8.40 29.56 6.34
CA LYS A 420 7.56 30.21 7.33
C LYS A 420 6.18 29.58 7.31
N ILE A 421 5.67 29.23 8.48
CA ILE A 421 4.43 28.47 8.64
C ILE A 421 3.62 29.10 9.77
N ALA A 422 2.34 29.37 9.53
CA ALA A 422 1.41 29.72 10.60
C ALA A 422 0.76 28.46 11.18
N GLN A 423 0.88 28.21 12.50
CA GLN A 423 0.27 27.04 13.14
C GLN A 423 -1.25 26.99 12.94
N ARG A 424 -1.91 28.15 12.93
CA ARG A 424 -3.34 28.28 12.66
C ARG A 424 -3.73 27.74 11.28
N ASP A 425 -2.90 27.94 10.27
CA ASP A 425 -3.17 27.49 8.90
C ASP A 425 -2.99 25.97 8.79
N VAL A 426 -2.03 25.41 9.53
CA VAL A 426 -1.88 23.95 9.68
C VAL A 426 -3.13 23.34 10.32
N LEU A 427 -3.63 23.92 11.42
CA LEU A 427 -4.84 23.44 12.10
C LEU A 427 -6.09 23.55 11.22
N ALA A 428 -6.23 24.66 10.49
CA ALA A 428 -7.31 24.86 9.53
C ALA A 428 -7.25 23.82 8.40
N TRP A 429 -6.05 23.54 7.88
CA TRP A 429 -5.84 22.53 6.84
C TRP A 429 -6.16 21.11 7.34
N VAL A 430 -5.69 20.74 8.53
CA VAL A 430 -5.96 19.45 9.19
C VAL A 430 -7.47 19.24 9.33
N THR A 431 -8.18 20.25 9.83
CA THR A 431 -9.64 20.21 10.01
C THR A 431 -10.37 20.13 8.67
N GLY A 432 -9.96 20.95 7.69
CA GLY A 432 -10.56 21.00 6.35
C GLY A 432 -10.40 19.71 5.55
N ASN A 433 -9.30 18.97 5.76
CA ASN A 433 -9.00 17.74 5.04
C ASN A 433 -9.39 16.46 5.80
N GLY A 434 -9.84 16.59 7.06
CA GLY A 434 -10.12 15.45 7.95
C GLY A 434 -8.86 14.60 8.09
N ILE A 435 -7.84 15.18 8.73
CA ILE A 435 -6.59 14.49 9.06
C ILE A 435 -6.63 14.16 10.54
N SER A 436 -6.54 12.87 10.87
CA SER A 436 -6.33 12.47 12.25
C SER A 436 -4.90 12.80 12.65
N LEU A 437 -4.73 13.49 13.78
CA LEU A 437 -3.42 13.75 14.41
C LEU A 437 -2.99 12.61 15.35
N GLU A 438 -3.82 11.58 15.52
CA GLU A 438 -3.43 10.37 16.23
C GLU A 438 -2.25 9.68 15.51
N ARG A 439 -1.28 9.16 16.26
CA ARG A 439 -0.19 8.37 15.66
C ARG A 439 -0.77 7.07 15.14
N THR A 440 -0.46 6.71 13.90
CA THR A 440 -0.97 5.48 13.29
C THR A 440 -0.26 4.23 13.82
N CYS A 441 0.99 4.38 14.26
CA CYS A 441 1.80 3.35 14.88
C CYS A 441 2.28 3.84 16.25
N ASP A 442 1.94 3.08 17.29
CA ASP A 442 2.46 3.30 18.65
C ASP A 442 3.84 2.64 18.80
N PRO A 443 4.92 3.39 19.07
CA PRO A 443 6.26 2.82 19.27
C PRO A 443 6.32 1.72 20.34
N ASN A 444 5.46 1.77 21.36
CA ASN A 444 5.43 0.79 22.45
C ASN A 444 4.78 -0.54 22.04
N GLY A 445 4.18 -0.62 20.85
CA GLY A 445 3.60 -1.86 20.33
C GLY A 445 4.64 -2.86 19.84
N PHE A 446 5.88 -2.44 19.61
CA PHE A 446 6.96 -3.34 19.18
C PHE A 446 7.47 -4.22 20.31
N VAL A 447 7.94 -5.42 19.96
CA VAL A 447 8.67 -6.29 20.88
C VAL A 447 9.93 -5.56 21.37
N GLU A 448 10.25 -5.74 22.65
CA GLU A 448 11.43 -5.15 23.30
C GLU A 448 12.71 -5.52 22.53
N GLY A 449 13.59 -4.52 22.32
CA GLY A 449 14.84 -4.70 21.58
C GLY A 449 14.70 -4.84 20.07
N TYR A 450 13.48 -4.86 19.50
CA TYR A 450 13.32 -5.07 18.07
C TYR A 450 13.89 -3.91 17.25
N ALA A 451 14.82 -4.25 16.34
CA ALA A 451 15.47 -3.37 15.38
C ALA A 451 16.18 -2.16 16.00
N ILE A 452 16.52 -2.19 17.29
CA ILE A 452 17.26 -1.12 17.95
C ILE A 452 18.73 -1.28 17.59
N ASN A 453 19.34 -0.23 17.05
CA ASN A 453 20.79 -0.20 16.84
C ASN A 453 21.52 -0.25 18.20
N THR A 454 22.14 -1.38 18.50
CA THR A 454 22.85 -1.61 19.78
C THR A 454 24.07 -0.74 19.97
N GLU A 455 24.61 -0.12 18.91
CA GLU A 455 25.78 0.77 19.04
C GLU A 455 25.41 2.09 19.75
N VAL A 456 24.18 2.58 19.61
CA VAL A 456 23.72 3.84 20.23
C VAL A 456 23.06 3.63 21.59
N ALA A 457 22.42 2.48 21.82
CA ALA A 457 21.85 2.14 23.13
C ALA A 457 22.90 2.12 24.26
N VAL A 458 24.15 1.78 23.93
CA VAL A 458 25.28 1.80 24.89
C VAL A 458 25.77 3.23 25.15
N GLU A 459 25.61 4.15 24.20
CA GLU A 459 25.96 5.57 24.39
C GLU A 459 24.91 6.31 25.24
N GLU A 460 23.61 6.00 25.11
CA GLU A 460 22.57 6.62 25.95
C GLU A 460 22.55 6.11 27.40
N GLU A 461 22.93 4.86 27.66
CA GLU A 461 23.08 4.35 29.04
C GLU A 461 24.39 4.79 29.72
N ALA A 462 25.33 5.36 28.96
CA ALA A 462 26.63 5.82 29.45
C ALA A 462 26.67 7.33 29.82
N VAL A 463 25.55 8.05 29.74
CA VAL A 463 25.45 9.50 30.02
C VAL A 463 24.71 9.81 31.33
#